data_AF-A0A5Q4ZY75-F1
#
_entry.id   AF-A0A5Q4ZY75-F1
#
_cell.length_a   1.000
_cell.length_b   1.000
_cell.length_c   1.000
_cell.angle_alpha   90.00
_cell.angle_beta   90.00
_cell.angle_gamma   90.00
#
_symmetry.space_group_name_H-M   'P 1'
#
loop_
_entity.id
_entity.type
_entity.pdbx_description
1 polymer ?
#
loop_
_entity_poly.entity_id
_entity_poly.type
_entity_poly.pdbx_seq_one_letter_code
_entity_poly.pdbx_strand_id
1 'polypeptide(L)' 'MFKLPERKLFYKGGMMMINRKDEPLFQCTHCYKPFFDDEVFVSSFLSKIECPNCQSELRKITENQPLLTD' A
#
# COMPACT_ATOMS: atom_id res chain seq x y z
N MET A 1 -6.61 22.46 11.52
CA MET A 1 -7.26 21.42 12.36
C MET A 1 -6.60 20.09 12.00
N PHE A 2 -5.75 19.54 12.86
CA PHE A 2 -5.08 18.25 12.60
C PHE A 2 -6.10 17.12 12.80
N LYS A 3 -6.36 16.34 11.74
CA LYS A 3 -7.17 15.12 11.86
C LYS A 3 -6.30 14.01 12.45
N LEU A 4 -6.64 13.53 13.64
CA LEU A 4 -5.95 12.40 14.27
C LEU A 4 -6.25 11.11 13.50
N PRO A 5 -5.25 10.22 13.31
CA PRO A 5 -5.42 8.89 12.70
C PRO A 5 -6.66 8.13 13.20
N GLU A 6 -7.56 7.80 12.29
CA GLU A 6 -8.81 7.08 12.61
C GLU A 6 -8.58 5.58 12.86
N ARG A 7 -7.60 4.95 12.19
CA ARG A 7 -7.32 3.51 12.36
C ARG A 7 -5.86 3.12 12.13
N LYS A 8 -5.52 1.93 12.63
CA LYS A 8 -4.24 1.23 12.43
C LYS A 8 -4.41 0.17 11.35
N LEU A 9 -3.50 0.14 10.39
CA LEU A 9 -3.39 -0.88 9.36
C LEU A 9 -2.09 -1.67 9.59
N PHE A 10 -2.21 -2.94 9.96
CA PHE A 10 -1.07 -3.83 10.15
C PHE A 10 -0.70 -4.50 8.83
N TYR A 11 0.59 -4.63 8.58
CA TYR A 11 1.12 -5.32 7.41
C TYR A 11 2.44 -5.98 7.77
N LYS A 12 2.89 -6.92 6.95
CA LYS A 12 4.15 -7.61 7.17
C LYS A 12 5.29 -6.60 7.32
N GLY A 13 5.98 -6.61 8.45
CA GLY A 13 7.08 -5.67 8.70
C GLY A 13 6.68 -4.30 9.26
N GLY A 14 5.40 -4.04 9.59
CA GLY A 14 5.07 -2.82 10.32
C GLY A 14 3.59 -2.50 10.50
N MET A 15 3.33 -1.23 10.79
CA MET A 15 1.98 -0.68 10.93
C MET A 15 1.92 0.72 10.34
N MET A 16 0.79 1.06 9.72
CA MET A 16 0.48 2.40 9.22
C MET A 16 -0.69 2.99 9.99
N MET A 17 -0.57 4.26 10.32
CA MET A 17 -1.67 5.07 10.88
C MET A 17 -2.37 5.77 9.72
N ILE A 18 -3.66 5.54 9.55
CA ILE A 18 -4.42 6.07 8.40
C ILE A 18 -5.69 6.79 8.84
N ASN A 19 -6.07 7.78 8.04
CA ASN A 19 -7.21 8.69 8.24
C ASN A 19 -8.31 8.49 7.20
N ARG A 20 -8.39 7.29 6.64
CA ARG A 20 -9.26 6.96 5.51
C ARG A 20 -9.98 5.63 5.72
N LYS A 21 -11.16 5.54 5.11
CA LYS A 21 -12.11 4.42 5.29
C LYS A 21 -12.01 3.37 4.19
N ASP A 22 -11.52 3.73 3.02
CA ASP A 22 -11.24 2.78 1.96
C ASP A 22 -10.00 1.94 2.31
N GLU A 23 -9.82 0.84 1.58
CA GLU A 23 -8.75 -0.15 1.81
C GLU A 23 -7.62 0.00 0.79
N PRO A 24 -6.38 -0.33 1.15
CA PRO A 24 -5.27 -0.31 0.21
C PRO A 24 -5.51 -1.33 -0.91
N LEU A 25 -5.20 -0.94 -2.14
CA LEU A 25 -5.35 -1.80 -3.33
C LEU A 25 -4.03 -2.46 -3.75
N PHE A 26 -2.91 -1.96 -3.23
CA PHE A 26 -1.58 -2.42 -3.61
C PHE A 26 -0.73 -2.72 -2.38
N GLN A 27 0.19 -3.69 -2.50
CA GLN A 27 1.22 -3.95 -1.50
C GLN A 27 2.57 -4.09 -2.17
N CYS A 28 3.62 -3.51 -1.59
CA CYS A 28 4.97 -3.76 -2.07
C CYS A 28 5.40 -5.21 -1.82
N THR A 29 6.08 -5.81 -2.78
CA THR A 29 6.63 -7.16 -2.64
C THR A 29 7.91 -7.22 -1.81
N HIS A 30 8.56 -6.07 -1.56
CA HIS A 30 9.84 -6.00 -0.85
C HIS A 30 9.70 -5.41 0.56
N CYS A 31 9.20 -4.17 0.69
CA CYS A 31 9.02 -3.54 1.99
C CYS A 31 7.63 -3.82 2.61
N TYR A 32 6.76 -4.52 1.89
CA TYR A 32 5.40 -4.90 2.30
C TYR A 32 4.46 -3.74 2.66
N LYS A 33 4.91 -2.50 2.49
CA LYS A 33 4.08 -1.32 2.73
C LYS A 33 2.86 -1.35 1.80
N PRO A 34 1.64 -1.19 2.34
CA PRO A 34 0.42 -1.07 1.55
C PRO A 34 0.29 0.33 0.98
N PHE A 35 -0.33 0.42 -0.19
CA PHE A 35 -0.58 1.68 -0.89
C PHE A 35 -2.02 1.73 -1.40
N PHE A 36 -2.57 2.93 -1.35
CA PHE A 36 -3.89 3.23 -1.89
C PHE A 36 -3.79 3.60 -3.38
N ASP A 37 -4.92 3.54 -4.08
CA ASP A 37 -4.98 3.76 -5.53
C ASP A 37 -4.40 5.12 -5.95
N ASP A 38 -4.66 6.15 -5.15
CA ASP A 38 -4.22 7.54 -5.36
C ASP A 38 -2.75 7.79 -4.99
N GLU A 39 -2.10 6.86 -4.30
CA GLU A 39 -0.68 6.96 -3.91
C GLU A 39 0.26 6.35 -4.95
N VAL A 40 -0.30 5.70 -5.96
CA VAL A 40 0.42 4.84 -6.87
C VAL A 40 0.41 5.46 -8.27
N PHE A 41 1.61 5.69 -8.82
CA PHE A 41 1.77 6.23 -10.17
C PHE A 41 2.28 5.17 -11.13
N VAL A 42 1.61 5.02 -12.27
CA VAL A 42 2.09 4.20 -13.37
C VAL A 42 3.02 5.06 -14.22
N SER A 43 4.33 4.88 -14.08
CA SER A 43 5.29 5.55 -14.96
C SER A 43 5.02 5.13 -16.41
N SER A 44 4.81 6.10 -17.31
CA SER A 44 4.51 5.83 -18.73
C SER A 44 5.61 5.04 -19.45
N PHE A 45 6.80 4.94 -18.86
CA PHE A 45 7.95 4.20 -19.39
C PHE A 45 8.02 2.75 -18.90
N LEU A 46 7.36 2.42 -17.80
CA LEU A 46 7.48 1.13 -17.14
C LEU A 46 6.08 0.51 -17.09
N SER A 47 5.90 -0.64 -17.76
CA SER A 47 4.64 -1.42 -17.73
C SER A 47 4.32 -2.02 -16.35
N LYS A 48 4.95 -1.51 -15.29
CA LYS A 48 4.86 -1.98 -13.91
C LYS A 48 4.61 -0.81 -12.98
N ILE A 49 3.88 -1.13 -11.93
CA ILE A 49 3.57 -0.21 -10.85
C ILE A 49 4.72 -0.26 -9.83
N GLU A 50 5.41 0.86 -9.63
CA GLU A 50 6.54 0.95 -8.71
C GLU A 50 6.12 1.42 -7.33
N CYS A 51 6.73 0.82 -6.30
CA CYS A 51 6.53 1.20 -4.91
C CYS A 51 7.10 2.61 -4.66
N PRO A 52 6.27 3.58 -4.22
CA PRO A 52 6.76 4.94 -3.91
C PRO A 52 7.84 4.98 -2.82
N ASN A 53 7.94 3.94 -1.99
CA ASN A 53 8.88 3.90 -0.86
C ASN A 53 10.24 3.29 -1.21
N CYS A 54 10.29 2.26 -2.06
CA CYS A 54 11.54 1.51 -2.34
C CYS A 54 11.72 1.11 -3.81
N GLN A 55 10.86 1.62 -4.71
CA GLN A 55 10.90 1.39 -6.17
C GLN A 55 10.73 -0.07 -6.61
N SER A 56 10.53 -1.01 -5.69
CA SER A 56 10.22 -2.40 -6.00
C SER A 56 8.80 -2.57 -6.55
N GLU A 57 8.50 -3.72 -7.12
CA GLU A 57 7.20 -4.02 -7.72
C GLU A 57 6.06 -4.03 -6.68
N LEU A 58 4.93 -3.40 -7.04
CA LEU A 58 3.67 -3.48 -6.30
C LEU A 58 2.81 -4.65 -6.83
N ARG A 59 2.28 -5.47 -5.92
CA ARG A 59 1.23 -6.46 -6.22
C ARG A 59 -0.14 -5.88 -5.91
N LYS A 60 -1.17 -6.34 -6.61
CA LYS A 60 -2.57 -6.04 -6.27
C LYS A 60 -3.01 -6.84 -5.04
N ILE A 61 -3.79 -6.20 -4.18
CA ILE A 61 -4.50 -6.86 -3.08
C ILE A 61 -5.88 -7.27 -3.62
N THR A 62 -6.21 -8.54 -3.48
CA THR A 62 -7.52 -9.10 -3.89
C THR A 62 -7.96 -10.12 -2.84
N GLU A 63 -9.19 -10.61 -2.93
CA GLU A 63 -9.69 -11.67 -2.02
C GLU A 63 -8.81 -12.93 -2.05
N ASN A 64 -8.29 -13.30 -3.23
CA ASN A 64 -7.40 -14.45 -3.42
C ASN A 64 -5.93 -14.16 -3.06
N GLN A 65 -5.56 -12.88 -2.98
CA GLN A 65 -4.21 -12.42 -2.65
C GLN A 65 -4.32 -11.31 -1.59
N PRO A 66 -4.75 -11.66 -0.36
CA PRO A 66 -5.05 -10.69 0.68
C PRO A 66 -3.79 -9.96 1.13
N LEU A 67 -3.95 -8.85 1.85
CA LEU A 67 -2.85 -8.10 2.45
C LEU A 67 -1.97 -9.03 3.29
N LEU A 68 -0.64 -9.00 3.08
CA LEU A 68 0.28 -9.77 3.92
C LEU A 68 0.44 -9.05 5.26
N THR A 69 0.14 -9.74 6.36
CA THR A 69 0.20 -9.22 7.73
C THR A 69 1.30 -9.85 8.59
N ASP A 70 1.82 -11.02 8.20
CA ASP A 70 2.69 -11.87 9.02
C ASP A 70 4.09 -12.07 8.42
#